data_AF-A0AA40G7K4-F1
#
_entry.id   AF-A0AA40G7K4-F1
#
_cell.length_a   1.000
_cell.length_b   1.000
_cell.length_c   1.000
_cell.angle_alpha   90.00
_cell.angle_beta   90.00
_cell.angle_gamma   90.00
#
_symmetry.space_group_name_H-M   'P 1'
#
loop_
_entity.id
_entity.type
_entity.pdbx_description
1 polymer ?
#
loop_
_entity_poly.entity_id
_entity_poly.type
_entity_poly.pdbx_seq_one_letter_code
_entity_poly.pdbx_strand_id
1 'polypeptide(L)'
;MTGLLELWLMKRDSGQYWPSVCQYMAAGATSMHYCVQTRQLFVGLENGTINEFILEQDYNQMTAMREYPAHQARVTGVIFAPKFNVELDTNGVTLITTLKAHTGSIHTLAWDSEKQLLFSGSFDQSIIVWILEVGKVQRMNFKDIITK
;
A
#
# COMPACT_ATOMS: atom_id res chain seq x y z
N MET A 1 -4.81 3.50 -26.18
CA MET A 1 -6.01 3.20 -25.36
C MET A 1 -6.09 4.25 -24.27
N THR A 2 -6.89 5.29 -24.47
CA THR A 2 -7.17 6.29 -23.44
C THR A 2 -8.25 5.71 -22.53
N GLY A 3 -7.88 5.28 -21.32
CA GLY A 3 -8.85 4.86 -20.31
C GLY A 3 -9.65 6.08 -19.85
N LEU A 4 -10.95 6.10 -20.16
CA LEU A 4 -11.87 7.07 -19.58
C LEU A 4 -12.15 6.66 -18.14
N LEU A 5 -11.87 7.56 -17.20
CA LEU A 5 -12.29 7.42 -15.81
C LEU A 5 -13.66 8.09 -15.69
N GLU A 6 -14.72 7.30 -15.54
CA GLU A 6 -16.07 7.82 -15.28
C GLU A 6 -16.27 7.98 -13.77
N LEU A 7 -16.45 9.24 -13.32
CA LEU A 7 -16.64 9.58 -11.92
C LEU A 7 -18.14 9.74 -11.62
N TRP A 8 -18.70 8.86 -10.80
CA TRP A 8 -20.09 8.98 -10.33
C TRP A 8 -20.13 9.77 -9.02
N LEU A 9 -20.68 10.98 -9.05
CA LEU A 9 -20.86 11.81 -7.85
C LEU A 9 -22.18 11.44 -7.16
N MET A 10 -22.09 11.01 -5.90
CA MET A 10 -23.25 10.90 -5.02
C MET A 10 -23.77 12.31 -4.71
N LYS A 11 -24.97 12.64 -5.19
CA LYS A 11 -25.64 13.93 -4.90
C LYS A 11 -26.46 13.75 -3.62
N ARG A 12 -26.39 14.70 -2.67
CA ARG A 12 -27.32 14.71 -1.53
C ARG A 12 -28.76 14.89 -2.03
N ASP A 13 -29.74 14.46 -1.24
CA ASP A 13 -31.17 14.75 -1.52
C ASP A 13 -31.45 16.27 -1.63
N SER A 14 -30.59 17.10 -1.03
CA SER A 14 -30.61 18.57 -1.12
C SER A 14 -30.03 19.14 -2.43
N GLY A 15 -29.50 18.30 -3.30
CA GLY A 15 -28.92 18.69 -4.57
C GLY A 15 -27.48 19.24 -4.53
N GLN A 16 -26.87 19.33 -3.33
CA GLN A 16 -25.46 19.67 -3.17
C GLN A 16 -24.56 18.45 -3.37
N TYR A 17 -23.44 18.65 -4.06
CA TYR A 17 -22.35 17.69 -4.15
C TYR A 17 -21.55 17.67 -2.84
N TRP A 18 -20.98 16.52 -2.50
CA TRP A 18 -20.03 16.44 -1.38
C TRP A 18 -18.81 17.32 -1.65
N PRO A 19 -18.30 18.07 -0.65
CA PRO A 19 -17.06 18.81 -0.80
C PRO A 19 -15.94 17.83 -1.15
N SER A 20 -15.22 18.10 -2.24
CA SER A 20 -14.06 17.30 -2.64
C SER A 20 -12.85 17.76 -1.84
N VAL A 21 -12.13 16.81 -1.23
CA VAL A 21 -10.86 17.11 -0.55
C VAL A 21 -9.73 17.05 -1.56
N CYS A 22 -8.98 18.13 -1.71
CA CYS A 22 -7.80 18.20 -2.58
C CYS A 22 -6.56 18.47 -1.72
N GLN A 23 -5.59 17.57 -1.81
CA GLN A 23 -4.30 17.70 -1.14
C GLN A 23 -3.19 17.63 -2.18
N TYR A 24 -2.33 18.63 -2.19
CA TYR A 24 -1.15 18.64 -3.06
C TYR A 24 -0.02 17.82 -2.43
N MET A 25 0.67 17.07 -3.27
CA MET A 25 1.80 16.24 -2.88
C MET A 25 3.11 16.84 -3.40
N ALA A 26 4.22 16.53 -2.73
CA ALA A 26 5.55 17.02 -3.11
C ALA A 26 6.08 16.40 -4.42
N ALA A 27 5.52 15.27 -4.86
CA ALA A 27 5.88 14.57 -6.09
C ALA A 27 4.65 13.87 -6.69
N GLY A 28 4.79 13.30 -7.90
CA GLY A 28 3.73 12.53 -8.54
C GLY A 28 3.35 11.29 -7.73
N ALA A 29 2.05 11.08 -7.51
CA ALA A 29 1.53 9.88 -6.88
C ALA A 29 1.62 8.69 -7.86
N THR A 30 2.31 7.64 -7.45
CA THR A 30 2.57 6.46 -8.29
C THR A 30 1.78 5.24 -7.85
N SER A 31 1.41 5.17 -6.57
CA SER A 31 0.60 4.08 -6.02
C SER A 31 -0.23 4.59 -4.84
N MET A 32 -1.38 3.95 -4.59
CA MET A 32 -2.22 4.29 -3.45
C MET A 32 -2.92 3.06 -2.90
N HIS A 33 -3.16 3.05 -1.58
CA HIS A 33 -3.89 1.99 -0.90
C HIS A 33 -4.72 2.57 0.24
N TYR A 34 -6.03 2.34 0.21
CA TYR A 34 -6.96 2.81 1.23
C TYR A 34 -7.50 1.65 2.06
N CYS A 35 -7.44 1.78 3.38
CA CYS A 35 -8.04 0.84 4.32
C CYS A 35 -9.30 1.43 4.94
N VAL A 36 -10.46 0.84 4.62
CA VAL A 36 -11.77 1.27 5.15
C VAL A 36 -11.85 1.09 6.67
N GLN A 37 -11.27 0.02 7.21
CA GLN A 37 -11.36 -0.32 8.63
C GLN A 37 -10.64 0.71 9.51
N THR A 38 -9.46 1.18 9.10
CA THR A 38 -8.67 2.16 9.85
C THR A 38 -8.83 3.58 9.33
N ARG A 39 -9.50 3.76 8.19
CA ARG A 39 -9.62 5.02 7.42
C ARG A 39 -8.29 5.64 7.02
N GLN A 40 -7.23 4.82 6.94
CA GLN A 40 -5.92 5.25 6.51
C GLN A 40 -5.77 5.13 5.00
N LEU A 41 -5.22 6.17 4.38
CA LEU A 41 -4.81 6.20 2.99
C LEU A 41 -3.29 6.30 2.94
N PHE A 42 -2.65 5.36 2.26
CA PHE A 42 -1.23 5.41 1.97
C PHE A 42 -1.03 5.75 0.49
N VAL A 43 -0.13 6.67 0.22
CA VAL A 43 0.19 7.11 -1.14
C VAL A 43 1.70 7.06 -1.34
N GLY A 44 2.14 6.21 -2.26
CA GLY A 44 3.53 6.16 -2.70
C GLY A 44 3.81 7.22 -3.76
N LEU A 45 4.97 7.84 -3.65
CA LEU A 45 5.43 8.92 -4.51
C LEU A 45 6.58 8.51 -5.42
N GLU A 46 6.76 9.27 -6.50
CA GLU A 46 7.86 9.08 -7.46
C GLU A 46 9.24 9.32 -6.86
N ASN A 47 9.35 10.16 -5.83
CA ASN A 47 10.59 10.42 -5.10
C ASN A 47 10.96 9.29 -4.10
N GLY A 48 10.13 8.26 -3.95
CA GLY A 48 10.36 7.14 -3.03
C GLY A 48 9.76 7.30 -1.63
N THR A 49 9.13 8.45 -1.37
CA THR A 49 8.39 8.69 -0.14
C THR A 49 7.02 8.00 -0.17
N ILE A 50 6.53 7.53 0.99
CA ILE A 50 5.14 7.14 1.19
C ILE A 50 4.51 8.15 2.16
N ASN A 51 3.35 8.68 1.82
CA ASN A 51 2.56 9.54 2.69
C ASN A 51 1.39 8.77 3.27
N GLU A 52 1.15 8.94 4.56
CA GLU A 52 -0.01 8.41 5.26
C GLU A 52 -0.97 9.55 5.59
N PHE A 53 -2.23 9.32 5.29
CA PHE A 53 -3.33 10.21 5.62
C PHE A 53 -4.40 9.43 6.38
N ILE A 54 -5.15 10.13 7.23
CA ILE A 54 -6.38 9.63 7.84
C ILE A 54 -7.56 10.42 7.30
N LEU A 55 -8.63 9.71 6.92
CA LEU A 55 -9.87 10.32 6.45
C LEU A 55 -10.91 10.39 7.57
N GLU A 56 -11.64 11.50 7.61
CA GLU A 56 -12.79 11.65 8.51
C GLU A 56 -13.95 10.72 8.11
N GLN A 57 -14.84 10.43 9.06
CA GLN A 57 -15.94 9.47 8.86
C GLN A 57 -16.90 9.87 7.72
N ASP A 58 -17.04 11.16 7.50
CA ASP A 58 -17.87 11.75 6.45
C ASP A 58 -17.08 12.06 5.18
N TYR A 59 -15.80 11.65 5.12
CA TYR A 59 -14.88 11.81 3.98
C TYR A 59 -14.70 13.28 3.54
N ASN A 60 -15.04 14.23 4.41
CA ASN A 60 -15.02 15.66 4.07
C ASN A 60 -13.65 16.31 4.29
N GLN A 61 -12.74 15.61 4.97
CA GLN A 61 -11.45 16.09 5.38
C GLN A 61 -10.45 14.93 5.38
N MET A 62 -9.22 15.24 5.00
CA MET A 62 -8.09 14.34 5.01
C MET A 62 -6.94 15.00 5.77
N THR A 63 -6.42 14.31 6.77
CA THR A 63 -5.33 14.80 7.63
C THR A 63 -4.06 14.04 7.32
N ALA A 64 -2.98 14.76 6.99
CA ALA A 64 -1.67 14.16 6.82
C ALA A 64 -1.13 13.70 8.18
N MET A 65 -0.80 12.42 8.28
CA MET A 65 -0.32 11.81 9.52
C MET A 65 1.20 11.71 9.51
N ARG A 66 1.76 11.03 8.51
CA ARG A 66 3.19 10.67 8.50
C ARG A 66 3.76 10.64 7.09
N GLU A 67 5.06 10.88 7.01
CA GLU A 67 5.87 10.76 5.82
C GLU A 67 6.95 9.69 6.05
N TYR A 68 7.06 8.75 5.12
CA TYR A 68 7.94 7.58 5.19
C TYR A 68 8.96 7.66 4.05
N PRO A 69 10.24 8.00 4.31
CA PRO A 69 11.29 7.93 3.30
C PRO A 69 11.69 6.46 3.07
N ALA A 70 10.82 5.71 2.38
CA ALA A 70 10.91 4.26 2.26
C ALA A 70 11.90 3.80 1.19
N HIS A 71 11.99 4.51 0.07
CA HIS A 71 12.78 4.11 -1.09
C HIS A 71 13.61 5.26 -1.68
N GLN A 72 14.69 4.92 -2.37
CA GLN A 72 15.54 5.88 -3.12
C GLN A 72 15.03 6.14 -4.54
N ALA A 73 13.99 5.42 -4.96
CA ALA A 73 13.37 5.49 -6.28
C ALA A 73 11.85 5.36 -6.13
N ARG A 74 11.12 5.59 -7.22
CA ARG A 74 9.64 5.59 -7.23
C ARG A 74 9.04 4.38 -6.51
N VAL A 75 8.04 4.64 -5.68
CA VAL A 75 7.28 3.57 -5.01
C VAL A 75 6.29 2.98 -6.01
N THR A 76 6.47 1.72 -6.37
CA THR A 76 5.63 1.06 -7.39
C THR A 76 4.36 0.41 -6.81
N GLY A 77 4.34 0.15 -5.51
CA GLY A 77 3.17 -0.38 -4.83
C GLY A 77 3.28 -0.16 -3.34
N VAL A 78 2.13 0.11 -2.70
CA VAL A 78 1.99 0.18 -1.25
C VAL A 78 0.81 -0.69 -0.87
N ILE A 79 0.95 -1.46 0.20
CA ILE A 79 -0.12 -2.30 0.75
C ILE A 79 -0.14 -2.08 2.26
N PHE A 80 -1.34 -1.92 2.80
CA PHE A 80 -1.55 -1.90 4.24
C PHE A 80 -2.09 -3.25 4.73
N ALA A 81 -1.45 -3.79 5.78
CA ALA A 81 -1.86 -5.03 6.41
C ALA A 81 -2.27 -4.75 7.88
N PRO A 82 -3.58 -4.65 8.18
CA PRO A 82 -4.08 -4.21 9.50
C PRO A 82 -3.85 -5.20 10.65
N LYS A 83 -3.29 -6.38 10.39
CA LYS A 83 -3.05 -7.44 11.39
C LYS A 83 -1.67 -8.05 11.26
N PHE A 84 -0.65 -7.21 11.18
CA PHE A 84 0.71 -7.68 11.44
C PHE A 84 0.99 -7.47 12.94
N ASN A 85 0.67 -8.48 13.76
CA ASN A 85 1.03 -8.49 15.20
C ASN A 85 2.54 -8.67 15.32
N VAL A 86 3.29 -7.59 15.07
CA VAL A 86 4.67 -7.51 15.53
C VAL A 86 4.61 -6.67 16.78
N GLU A 87 5.01 -7.25 17.90
CA GLU A 87 5.28 -6.53 19.14
C GLU A 87 6.44 -5.57 18.89
N LEU A 88 6.16 -4.45 18.23
CA LEU A 88 7.10 -3.38 18.00
C LEU A 88 7.00 -2.41 19.16
N ASP A 89 8.17 -2.07 19.71
CA ASP A 89 8.32 -1.12 20.79
C ASP A 89 7.63 0.20 20.42
N THR A 90 6.81 0.67 21.35
CA THR A 90 5.82 1.72 21.15
C THR A 90 6.47 3.05 20.73
N ASN A 91 5.90 3.67 19.69
CA ASN A 91 6.04 5.06 19.21
C ASN A 91 6.82 5.31 17.90
N GLY A 92 7.39 4.30 17.25
CA GLY A 92 8.18 4.48 16.03
C GLY A 92 7.59 3.85 14.76
N VAL A 93 7.98 4.42 13.61
CA VAL A 93 8.01 3.68 12.34
C VAL A 93 9.38 3.03 12.26
N THR A 94 9.43 1.71 12.24
CA THR A 94 10.70 0.97 12.13
C THR A 94 10.67 0.05 10.93
N LEU A 95 11.71 0.10 10.10
CA LEU A 95 11.91 -0.84 9.01
C LEU A 95 12.17 -2.23 9.61
N ILE A 96 11.22 -3.14 9.45
CA ILE A 96 11.32 -4.52 9.98
C ILE A 96 12.28 -5.35 9.12
N THR A 97 12.12 -5.29 7.79
CA THR A 97 12.90 -6.11 6.85
C THR A 97 12.94 -5.51 5.46
N THR A 98 13.96 -5.90 4.68
CA THR A 98 14.09 -5.56 3.26
C THR A 98 14.22 -6.85 2.44
N LEU A 99 13.23 -7.12 1.58
CA LEU A 99 13.19 -8.32 0.75
C LEU A 99 13.97 -8.10 -0.55
N LYS A 100 15.21 -8.58 -0.60
CA LYS A 100 16.08 -8.51 -1.77
C LYS A 100 16.12 -9.86 -2.48
N ALA A 101 15.29 -10.04 -3.50
CA ALA A 101 15.38 -11.23 -4.37
C ALA A 101 15.13 -10.94 -5.85
N HIS A 102 14.41 -9.88 -6.18
CA HIS A 102 14.21 -9.47 -7.56
C HIS A 102 15.46 -8.78 -8.11
N THR A 103 15.79 -9.07 -9.36
CA THR A 103 16.86 -8.41 -10.11
C THR A 103 16.34 -7.25 -10.96
N GLY A 104 15.01 -7.13 -11.08
CA GLY A 104 14.31 -6.04 -11.75
C GLY A 104 13.45 -5.19 -10.82
N SER A 105 12.85 -4.14 -11.38
CA SER A 105 11.87 -3.31 -10.65
C SER A 105 10.62 -4.13 -10.36
N ILE A 106 10.19 -4.13 -9.10
CA ILE A 106 8.91 -4.72 -8.69
C ILE A 106 7.82 -3.80 -9.21
N HIS A 107 6.88 -4.33 -9.99
CA HIS A 107 5.78 -3.54 -10.57
C HIS A 107 4.46 -3.73 -9.85
N THR A 108 4.27 -4.87 -9.17
CA THR A 108 3.02 -5.19 -8.53
C THR A 108 3.27 -5.99 -7.25
N LEU A 109 2.40 -5.75 -6.28
CA LEU A 109 2.34 -6.45 -5.03
C LEU A 109 0.90 -6.87 -4.79
N ALA A 110 0.69 -8.06 -4.25
CA ALA A 110 -0.61 -8.52 -3.76
C ALA A 110 -0.43 -9.18 -2.40
N TRP A 111 -1.37 -8.93 -1.49
CA TRP A 111 -1.31 -9.44 -0.11
C TRP A 111 -2.55 -10.26 0.20
N ASP A 112 -2.32 -11.45 0.74
CA ASP A 112 -3.34 -12.30 1.32
C ASP A 112 -3.22 -12.24 2.85
N SER A 113 -4.17 -11.57 3.50
CA SER A 113 -4.20 -11.43 4.95
C SER A 113 -4.61 -12.70 5.70
N GLU A 114 -5.30 -13.64 5.04
CA GLU A 114 -5.73 -14.89 5.69
C GLU A 114 -4.54 -15.86 5.77
N LYS A 115 -3.77 -15.97 4.69
CA LYS A 115 -2.62 -16.87 4.62
C LYS A 115 -1.28 -16.21 4.96
N GLN A 116 -1.27 -14.90 5.18
CA GLN A 116 -0.06 -14.09 5.42
C GLN A 116 0.97 -14.23 4.29
N LEU A 117 0.47 -14.25 3.05
CA LEU A 117 1.28 -14.40 1.84
C LEU A 117 1.38 -13.06 1.12
N LEU A 118 2.62 -12.65 0.84
CA LEU A 118 2.90 -11.54 -0.05
C LEU A 118 3.36 -12.08 -1.39
N PHE A 119 2.74 -11.61 -2.47
CA PHE A 119 3.13 -11.90 -3.83
C PHE A 119 3.80 -10.66 -4.42
N SER A 120 4.99 -10.82 -5.00
CA SER A 120 5.68 -9.74 -5.72
C SER A 120 5.93 -10.14 -7.16
N GLY A 121 5.52 -9.27 -8.09
CA GLY A 121 5.76 -9.42 -9.53
C GLY A 121 6.76 -8.38 -10.01
N SER A 122 7.78 -8.82 -10.75
CA SER A 122 8.91 -7.99 -11.16
C SER A 122 9.13 -7.98 -12.68
N PHE A 123 9.82 -6.94 -13.14
CA PHE A 123 10.29 -6.82 -14.53
C PHE A 123 11.34 -7.87 -14.92
N ASP A 124 11.93 -8.57 -13.94
CA ASP A 124 12.82 -9.71 -14.16
C ASP A 124 12.09 -10.99 -14.62
N GLN A 125 10.79 -10.88 -14.94
CA GLN A 125 9.92 -11.96 -15.38
C GLN A 125 9.69 -13.05 -14.32
N SER A 126 9.97 -12.75 -13.05
CA SER A 126 9.68 -13.65 -11.94
C SER A 126 8.55 -13.13 -11.05
N ILE A 127 7.83 -14.08 -10.46
CA ILE A 127 6.90 -13.85 -9.36
C ILE A 127 7.48 -14.57 -8.16
N ILE A 128 7.54 -13.89 -7.02
CA ILE A 128 8.00 -14.47 -5.76
C ILE A 128 6.87 -14.44 -4.75
N VAL A 129 6.69 -15.57 -4.07
CA VAL A 129 5.78 -15.71 -2.93
C VAL A 129 6.59 -15.64 -1.65
N TRP A 130 6.18 -14.78 -0.75
CA TRP A 130 6.79 -14.57 0.56
C TRP A 130 5.81 -14.98 1.64
N ILE A 131 6.27 -15.80 2.58
CA ILE A 131 5.56 -15.99 3.84
C ILE A 131 6.05 -14.91 4.79
N LEU A 132 5.10 -14.14 5.32
CA LEU A 132 5.38 -13.18 6.38
C LEU A 132 4.84 -13.77 7.69
N GLU A 133 5.65 -14.59 8.37
CA GLU A 133 5.36 -15.00 9.75
C GLU A 133 5.99 -14.01 10.73
N VAL A 134 5.36 -13.82 11.89
CA VAL A 134 5.88 -12.94 12.95
C VAL A 134 7.31 -13.37 13.31
N GLY A 135 8.27 -12.48 13.08
CA GLY A 135 9.69 -12.72 13.36
C GLY A 135 10.47 -13.53 12.32
N LYS A 136 9.85 -14.00 11.23
CA LYS A 136 10.54 -14.77 10.19
C LYS A 136 9.95 -14.49 8.81
N VAL A 137 10.74 -13.84 7.94
CA VAL A 137 10.38 -13.69 6.54
C VAL A 137 11.12 -14.70 5.69
N GLN A 138 10.37 -15.56 5.01
CA GLN A 138 10.93 -16.60 4.16
C GLN A 138 10.36 -16.52 2.75
N ARG A 139 11.24 -16.66 1.77
CA ARG A 139 10.84 -16.94 0.39
C ARG A 139 10.27 -18.35 0.32
N MET A 140 9.05 -18.50 -0.16
CA MET A 140 8.46 -19.81 -0.42
C MET A 140 8.97 -20.36 -1.76
N ASN A 141 9.32 -21.65 -1.79
CA ASN A 141 9.51 -22.36 -3.05
C ASN A 141 8.15 -22.84 -3.56
N PHE A 142 7.86 -22.61 -4.85
CA PHE A 142 6.58 -22.99 -5.47
C PHE A 142 6.24 -24.49 -5.34
N LYS A 143 7.25 -25.36 -5.17
CA LYS A 143 7.04 -26.80 -4.94
C LYS A 143 6.27 -27.09 -3.64
N ASP A 144 6.37 -26.20 -2.65
CA ASP A 144 5.75 -26.38 -1.34
C ASP A 144 4.28 -25.94 -1.32
N ILE A 145 3.80 -25.22 -2.35
CA ILE A 145 2.43 -24.68 -2.44
C ILE A 145 1.40 -25.74 -2.85
N ILE A 146 1.81 -26.75 -3.63
CA ILE A 146 0.88 -27.75 -4.23
C ILE A 146 0.65 -28.95 -3.29
N THR A 147 1.34 -29.00 -2.14
CA THR A 147 1.41 -30.21 -1.29
C THR A 147 0.70 -30.06 0.06
N LYS A 148 -0.13 -29.03 0.25
CA LYS A 148 -0.98 -28.85 1.45
C LYS A 148 -2.45 -28.72 1.09
#